data_AF-A0A0E3GRE3-F1
#
_entry.id   AF-A0A0E3GRE3-F1
#
_cell.length_a   1.000
_cell.length_b   1.000
_cell.length_c   1.000
_cell.angle_alpha   90.00
_cell.angle_beta   90.00
_cell.angle_gamma   90.00
#
_symmetry.space_group_name_H-M   'P 1'
#
loop_
_entity.id
_entity.type
_entity.pdbx_description
1 polymer ?
#
loop_
_entity_poly.entity_id
_entity_poly.type
_entity_poly.pdbx_seq_one_letter_code
_entity_poly.pdbx_strand_id
1 'polypeptide(L)'
;MNKVEDWLQKNSIKKNENYIIEALEGNDIKNYNITQNGYGDYDVILKIMNKKYKIQIDEQAFGYNLLEFNLANNYNQKERYHLVKSFDGDNIISEVLRYIKNRNSYRLLN
;
A
#
# COMPACT_ATOMS: atom_id res chain seq x y z
N MET A 1 -26.23 4.45 9.58
CA MET A 1 -24.79 4.13 9.46
C MET A 1 -24.14 5.26 8.68
N ASN A 2 -23.05 5.84 9.21
CA ASN A 2 -22.38 6.95 8.56
C ASN A 2 -21.59 6.42 7.35
N LYS A 3 -21.70 7.05 6.17
CA LYS A 3 -20.98 6.60 4.95
C LYS A 3 -19.48 6.43 5.19
N VAL A 4 -18.91 7.26 6.06
CA VAL A 4 -17.50 7.20 6.48
C VAL A 4 -17.20 5.92 7.25
N GLU A 5 -18.04 5.55 8.20
CA GLU A 5 -17.87 4.35 9.01
C GLU A 5 -17.98 3.09 8.14
N ASP A 6 -18.95 3.05 7.23
CA ASP A 6 -19.15 1.94 6.29
C ASP A 6 -17.93 1.75 5.39
N TRP A 7 -17.38 2.85 4.89
CA TRP A 7 -16.17 2.81 4.07
C TRP A 7 -14.96 2.34 4.87
N LEU A 8 -14.75 2.83 6.09
CA LEU A 8 -13.66 2.42 6.98
C LEU A 8 -13.79 0.96 7.41
N GLN A 9 -15.00 0.42 7.61
CA GLN A 9 -15.18 -1.00 7.89
C GLN A 9 -14.65 -1.87 6.74
N LYS A 10 -14.91 -1.47 5.50
CA LYS A 10 -14.51 -2.22 4.30
C LYS A 10 -13.05 -2.04 3.91
N ASN A 11 -12.49 -0.85 4.15
CA ASN A 11 -11.17 -0.47 3.63
C ASN A 11 -10.12 -0.23 4.73
N SER A 12 -10.44 -0.48 6.00
CA SER A 12 -9.42 -0.45 7.05
C SER A 12 -8.45 -1.63 6.88
N ILE A 13 -7.15 -1.34 6.86
CA ILE A 13 -6.11 -2.39 6.78
C ILE A 13 -6.09 -3.15 8.10
N LYS A 14 -6.21 -2.43 9.23
CA LYS A 14 -6.28 -3.02 10.57
C LYS A 14 -7.44 -4.00 10.74
N LYS A 15 -8.64 -3.64 10.25
CA LYS A 15 -9.82 -4.53 10.36
C LYS A 15 -9.79 -5.71 9.39
N ASN A 16 -9.12 -5.53 8.26
CA ASN A 16 -9.08 -6.52 7.18
C ASN A 16 -7.70 -7.18 7.06
N GLU A 17 -6.89 -7.20 8.12
CA GLU A 17 -5.47 -7.61 8.08
C GLU A 17 -5.26 -8.99 7.44
N ASN A 18 -6.06 -9.99 7.82
CA ASN A 18 -5.98 -11.34 7.23
C ASN A 18 -6.24 -11.33 5.72
N TYR A 19 -7.27 -10.59 5.27
CA TYR A 19 -7.58 -10.46 3.85
C TYR A 19 -6.44 -9.75 3.09
N ILE A 20 -5.84 -8.72 3.69
CA ILE A 20 -4.68 -8.02 3.13
C ILE A 20 -3.48 -8.98 3.00
N ILE A 21 -3.21 -9.79 4.02
CA ILE A 21 -2.15 -10.81 4.01
C ILE A 21 -2.39 -11.84 2.90
N GLU A 22 -3.59 -12.42 2.83
CA GLU A 22 -3.96 -13.38 1.78
C GLU A 22 -3.81 -12.77 0.38
N ALA A 23 -4.20 -11.50 0.19
CA ALA A 23 -4.04 -10.81 -1.08
C ALA A 23 -2.56 -10.59 -1.44
N LEU A 24 -1.70 -10.28 -0.46
CA LEU A 24 -0.26 -10.12 -0.67
C LEU A 24 0.40 -11.46 -1.03
N GLU A 25 0.11 -12.50 -0.26
CA GLU A 25 0.65 -13.85 -0.48
C GLU A 25 0.17 -14.44 -1.81
N GLY A 26 -1.11 -14.27 -2.16
CA GLY A 26 -1.67 -14.68 -3.46
C GLY A 26 -1.08 -13.93 -4.66
N ASN A 27 -0.36 -12.83 -4.43
CA ASN A 27 0.39 -12.10 -5.45
C ASN A 27 1.92 -12.33 -5.37
N ASP A 28 2.37 -13.33 -4.62
CA ASP A 28 3.79 -13.67 -4.38
C ASP A 28 4.60 -12.54 -3.70
N ILE A 29 3.93 -11.65 -2.95
CA ILE A 29 4.59 -10.56 -2.22
C ILE A 29 4.89 -11.02 -0.79
N LYS A 30 6.11 -11.51 -0.56
CA LYS A 30 6.52 -12.07 0.74
C LYS A 30 7.28 -11.11 1.65
N ASN A 31 7.78 -10.00 1.09
CA ASN A 31 8.56 -9.01 1.85
C ASN A 31 7.69 -7.79 2.15
N TYR A 32 6.80 -7.95 3.13
CA TYR A 32 5.93 -6.90 3.61
C TYR A 32 6.01 -6.75 5.13
N ASN A 33 5.61 -5.59 5.61
CA ASN A 33 5.40 -5.32 7.02
C ASN A 33 4.11 -4.50 7.18
N ILE A 34 3.28 -4.86 8.16
CA ILE A 34 2.07 -4.11 8.48
C ILE A 34 2.36 -3.34 9.77
N THR A 35 2.20 -2.03 9.73
CA THR A 35 2.59 -1.14 10.84
C THR A 35 1.49 -0.18 11.18
N GLN A 36 1.27 0.07 12.46
CA GLN A 36 0.31 1.09 12.87
C GLN A 36 0.74 2.49 12.38
N ASN A 37 -0.22 3.20 11.79
CA ASN A 37 -0.05 4.58 11.34
C ASN A 37 -0.47 5.57 12.44
N GLY A 38 -0.14 6.85 12.24
CA GLY A 38 -0.45 7.92 13.20
C GLY A 38 -1.94 8.26 13.34
N TYR A 39 -2.81 7.64 12.53
CA TYR A 39 -4.25 7.90 12.46
C TYR A 39 -5.07 6.76 13.09
N GLY A 40 -4.42 5.71 13.61
CA GLY A 40 -5.09 4.61 14.33
C GLY A 40 -5.42 3.38 13.48
N ASP A 41 -5.20 3.45 12.17
CA ASP A 41 -5.21 2.31 11.24
C ASP A 41 -3.77 1.82 10.97
N TYR A 42 -3.59 0.90 10.03
CA TYR A 42 -2.32 0.32 9.64
C TYR A 42 -1.91 0.79 8.24
N ASP A 43 -0.61 0.85 8.01
CA ASP A 43 0.01 0.97 6.70
C ASP A 43 0.58 -0.40 6.30
N VAL A 44 0.61 -0.68 5.00
CA VAL A 44 1.34 -1.84 4.46
C VAL A 44 2.61 -1.35 3.78
N ILE A 45 3.75 -1.78 4.28
CA ILE A 45 5.06 -1.50 3.69
C ILE A 45 5.49 -2.72 2.89
N LEU A 46 5.80 -2.54 1.61
CA LEU A 46 6.26 -3.61 0.72
C LEU A 46 7.69 -3.32 0.26
N LYS A 47 8.55 -4.32 0.22
CA LYS A 47 9.88 -4.21 -0.40
C LYS A 47 9.93 -5.08 -1.65
N ILE A 48 10.05 -4.43 -2.80
CA ILE A 48 10.08 -5.08 -4.11
C ILE A 48 11.30 -4.55 -4.86
N MET A 49 12.26 -5.43 -5.14
CA MET A 49 13.57 -5.08 -5.72
C MET A 49 14.24 -3.94 -4.92
N ASN A 50 14.69 -2.87 -5.60
CA ASN A 50 15.34 -1.69 -5.00
C ASN A 50 14.33 -0.60 -4.58
N LYS A 51 13.06 -0.97 -4.41
CA LYS A 51 11.99 -0.03 -4.03
C LYS A 51 11.29 -0.49 -2.76
N LYS A 52 10.92 0.48 -1.95
CA LYS A 52 10.02 0.32 -0.81
C LYS A 52 8.73 1.06 -1.15
N TYR A 53 7.61 0.36 -1.14
CA TYR A 53 6.29 0.94 -1.30
C TYR A 53 5.61 1.01 0.06
N LYS A 54 4.79 2.05 0.26
CA LYS A 54 3.90 2.15 1.41
C LYS A 54 2.48 2.35 0.88
N ILE A 55 1.57 1.48 1.28
CA ILE A 55 0.14 1.59 1.05
C ILE A 55 -0.45 2.19 2.31
N GLN A 56 -1.00 3.40 2.18
CA GLN A 56 -1.55 4.16 3.29
C GLN A 56 -3.02 4.49 3.02
N ILE A 57 -3.86 4.31 4.02
CA ILE A 57 -5.23 4.81 3.96
C ILE A 57 -5.24 6.34 4.06
N ASP A 58 -6.01 6.95 3.17
CA ASP A 58 -6.36 8.36 3.20
C ASP A 58 -7.83 8.48 3.59
N GLU A 59 -8.09 8.65 4.89
CA GLU A 59 -9.45 8.76 5.41
C GLU A 59 -10.16 10.03 4.94
N GLN A 60 -9.41 11.09 4.62
CA GLN A 60 -10.00 12.35 4.15
C GLN A 60 -10.45 12.24 2.70
N ALA A 61 -9.65 11.55 1.87
CA ALA A 61 -9.96 11.32 0.47
C ALA A 61 -10.81 10.06 0.22
N PHE A 62 -11.10 9.25 1.25
CA PHE A 62 -11.76 7.94 1.13
C PHE A 62 -11.07 7.03 0.11
N GLY A 63 -9.74 6.92 0.22
CA GLY A 63 -8.92 6.19 -0.73
C GLY A 63 -7.64 5.62 -0.13
N TYR A 64 -6.82 4.98 -0.96
CA TYR A 64 -5.46 4.59 -0.61
C TYR A 64 -4.45 5.43 -1.37
N ASN A 65 -3.40 5.86 -0.68
CA ASN A 65 -2.20 6.41 -1.27
C ASN A 65 -1.13 5.33 -1.39
N LEU A 66 -0.65 5.09 -2.60
CA LEU A 66 0.57 4.36 -2.85
C LEU A 66 1.74 5.33 -2.86
N LEU A 67 2.62 5.19 -1.88
CA LEU A 67 3.84 5.97 -1.78
C LEU A 67 5.05 5.09 -2.12
N GLU A 68 6.10 5.67 -2.70
CA GLU A 68 7.35 4.97 -3.06
C GLU A 68 8.56 5.65 -2.44
N PHE A 69 9.52 4.84 -2.02
CA PHE A 69 10.86 5.23 -1.62
C PHE A 69 11.89 4.40 -2.40
N ASN A 70 12.83 5.08 -3.05
CA ASN A 70 13.90 4.43 -3.81
C ASN A 70 15.08 4.13 -2.89
N LEU A 71 15.40 2.85 -2.71
CA LEU A 71 16.48 2.38 -1.84
C LEU A 71 17.87 2.65 -2.43
N ALA A 72 18.00 2.73 -3.76
CA ALA A 72 19.29 2.90 -4.43
C ALA A 72 19.91 4.30 -4.24
N ASN A 73 19.08 5.32 -4.04
CA ASN A 73 19.52 6.73 -4.03
C ASN A 73 19.58 7.37 -2.63
N ASN A 74 19.20 6.67 -1.56
CA ASN A 74 18.88 7.31 -0.27
C ASN A 74 19.36 6.54 0.98
N TYR A 75 20.55 5.94 0.95
CA TYR A 75 21.10 5.20 2.11
C TYR A 75 21.22 6.07 3.40
N ASN A 76 21.37 7.40 3.25
CA ASN A 76 21.61 8.33 4.37
C ASN A 76 20.52 9.41 4.57
N GLN A 77 19.38 9.36 3.86
CA GLN A 77 18.34 10.38 3.99
C GLN A 77 17.16 9.88 4.84
N LYS A 78 16.51 10.79 5.58
CA LYS A 78 15.20 10.54 6.22
C LYS A 78 14.29 9.88 5.18
N GLU A 79 13.61 8.78 5.54
CA GLU A 79 12.68 8.08 4.63
C GLU A 79 11.60 9.05 4.12
N ARG A 80 11.82 9.64 2.94
CA ARG A 80 10.88 10.54 2.28
C ARG A 80 10.19 9.77 1.17
N TYR A 81 8.98 9.30 1.48
CA TYR A 81 8.14 8.71 0.46
C TYR A 81 7.60 9.81 -0.46
N HIS A 82 7.48 9.50 -1.76
CA HIS A 82 6.75 10.32 -2.71
C HIS A 82 5.44 9.63 -3.08
N LEU A 83 4.36 10.41 -3.25
CA LEU A 83 3.10 9.89 -3.75
C LEU A 83 3.29 9.42 -5.19
N VAL A 84 2.95 8.17 -5.45
CA VAL A 84 2.95 7.58 -6.80
C VAL A 84 1.57 7.69 -7.42
N LYS A 85 0.55 7.27 -6.67
CA LYS A 85 -0.84 7.20 -7.14
C LYS A 85 -1.79 7.11 -5.95
N SER A 86 -2.93 7.76 -6.07
CA SER A 86 -4.09 7.58 -5.19
C SER A 86 -5.11 6.67 -5.88
N PHE A 87 -5.80 5.86 -5.09
CA PHE A 87 -6.80 4.89 -5.53
C PHE A 87 -8.09 5.12 -4.75
N ASP A 88 -9.22 5.14 -5.45
CA ASP A 88 -10.57 5.29 -4.92
C ASP A 88 -11.43 4.07 -5.31
N GLY A 89 -12.55 3.86 -4.60
CA GLY A 89 -13.51 2.80 -4.90
C GLY A 89 -13.60 1.68 -3.87
N ASP A 90 -14.17 0.54 -4.29
CA ASP A 90 -14.35 -0.66 -3.46
C ASP A 90 -13.23 -1.68 -3.73
N ASN A 91 -12.66 -2.26 -2.67
CA ASN A 91 -11.62 -3.29 -2.72
C ASN A 91 -10.25 -2.84 -3.26
N ILE A 92 -9.83 -1.68 -2.77
CA ILE A 92 -8.68 -0.89 -3.26
C ILE A 92 -7.36 -1.66 -3.21
N ILE A 93 -7.17 -2.58 -2.26
CA ILE A 93 -5.88 -3.28 -2.09
C ILE A 93 -5.48 -4.07 -3.35
N SER A 94 -6.43 -4.78 -3.97
CA SER A 94 -6.14 -5.62 -5.14
C SER A 94 -5.74 -4.76 -6.35
N GLU A 95 -6.30 -3.56 -6.48
CA GLU A 95 -5.91 -2.61 -7.52
C GLU A 95 -4.50 -2.05 -7.31
N VAL A 96 -4.17 -1.73 -6.06
CA VAL A 96 -2.83 -1.28 -5.66
C VAL A 96 -1.80 -2.36 -5.98
N LEU A 97 -2.03 -3.60 -5.58
CA LEU A 97 -1.12 -4.72 -5.84
C LEU A 97 -0.94 -4.98 -7.34
N ARG A 98 -2.03 -4.96 -8.11
CA ARG A 98 -2.00 -5.08 -9.58
C ARG A 98 -1.17 -3.96 -10.21
N TYR A 99 -1.34 -2.72 -9.75
CA TYR A 99 -0.57 -1.58 -10.23
C TYR A 99 0.92 -1.74 -9.96
N ILE A 100 1.28 -2.13 -8.73
CA ILE A 100 2.67 -2.38 -8.34
C ILE A 100 3.29 -3.47 -9.20
N LYS A 101 2.59 -4.60 -9.40
CA LYS A 101 3.07 -5.71 -10.24
C LYS A 101 3.35 -5.23 -11.66
N ASN A 102 2.37 -4.63 -12.32
CA ASN A 102 2.51 -4.12 -13.69
C ASN A 102 3.69 -3.15 -13.83
N ARG A 103 3.84 -2.21 -12.90
CA ARG A 103 4.91 -1.21 -12.94
C ARG A 103 6.32 -1.81 -12.80
N ASN A 104 6.45 -2.94 -12.09
CA ASN A 104 7.73 -3.63 -11.94
C ASN A 104 7.95 -4.70 -13.02
N SER A 105 6.89 -5.27 -13.61
CA SER A 105 7.00 -6.22 -14.74
C SER A 105 7.68 -5.60 -15.97
N TYR A 106 7.41 -4.32 -16.27
CA TYR A 106 8.09 -3.62 -17.38
C TYR A 106 9.59 -3.37 -17.16
N ARG A 107 10.11 -3.57 -15.94
CA ARG A 107 11.55 -3.43 -15.64
C ARG A 107 12.32 -4.74 -15.66
N LEU A 108 11.64 -5.88 -15.85
CA LEU A 108 12.26 -7.19 -15.99
C LEU A 108 12.46 -7.61 -17.47
N LEU A 109 12.03 -6.76 -18.41
CA LEU A 109 12.11 -7.00 -19.85
C LEU A 109 13.15 -6.12 -20.58
N ASN A 110 13.92 -5.30 -19.86
CA ASN A 110 15.01 -4.48 -20.42
C ASN A 110 16.32 -4.76 -19.70
#